data_AF-A0A6S6TZU5-F1
#
_entry.id   AF-A0A6S6TZU5-F1
#
_cell.length_a   1.000
_cell.length_b   1.000
_cell.length_c   1.000
_cell.angle_alpha   90.00
_cell.angle_beta   90.00
_cell.angle_gamma   90.00
#
_symmetry.space_group_name_H-M   'P 1'
#
loop_
_entity.id
_entity.type
_entity.pdbx_description
1 polymer ?
#
loop_
_entity_poly.entity_id
_entity_poly.type
_entity_poly.pdbx_seq_one_letter_code
_entity_poly.pdbx_strand_id
1 'polypeptide(L)'
;MNTQAKTRWQGNNTQLKSLSFAAYFLAAVLFLLSLFLPAFITQSQDILGYWVLAMGWLGFITFQFAWYALPLAIIAIRVSSRKPQFALLLAVFAILVASEAFLFKKVPFDSSEEVIDVGLGFYLWYMSFILVAGGTLFRLAAWGSHVEEVVKEEIKALPSERVILRKERKVKRVIIPIAATQKVDIASTPPPLPHQSTSVKDEPPLVPLSGKKPPPLPG
;
A
#
# COMPACT_ATOMS: atom_id res chain seq x y z
N MET A 1 35.61 -22.50 9.39
CA MET A 1 34.63 -21.81 8.52
C MET A 1 35.43 -21.18 7.40
N ASN A 2 35.14 -21.52 6.14
CA ASN A 2 35.97 -21.12 5.01
C ASN A 2 35.90 -19.59 4.83
N THR A 3 37.04 -18.91 4.96
CA THR A 3 37.17 -17.45 4.86
C THR A 3 36.57 -16.92 3.55
N GLN A 4 36.59 -17.72 2.47
CA GLN A 4 36.01 -17.35 1.19
C GLN A 4 34.47 -17.29 1.17
N ALA A 5 33.79 -18.11 1.99
CA ALA A 5 32.32 -18.07 2.06
C ALA A 5 31.84 -16.78 2.73
N LYS A 6 32.57 -16.32 3.75
CA LYS A 6 32.25 -15.09 4.50
C LYS A 6 32.43 -13.84 3.65
N THR A 7 33.51 -13.74 2.87
CA THR A 7 33.78 -12.57 2.01
C THR A 7 32.76 -12.45 0.89
N ARG A 8 32.41 -13.56 0.22
CA ARG A 8 31.39 -13.58 -0.84
C ARG A 8 30.03 -13.10 -0.33
N TRP A 9 29.65 -13.50 0.88
CA TRP A 9 28.37 -13.10 1.49
C TRP A 9 28.32 -11.61 1.82
N GLN A 10 29.40 -11.05 2.39
CA GLN A 10 29.46 -9.61 2.71
C GLN A 10 29.34 -8.73 1.45
N GLY A 11 29.91 -9.18 0.32
CA GLY A 11 29.78 -8.50 -0.97
C GLY A 11 28.32 -8.40 -1.43
N ASN A 12 27.60 -9.53 -1.45
CA ASN A 12 26.22 -9.58 -1.95
C ASN A 12 25.27 -8.67 -1.15
N ASN A 13 25.39 -8.65 0.18
CA ASN A 13 24.53 -7.79 1.01
C ASN A 13 24.79 -6.30 0.82
N THR A 14 26.03 -5.92 0.51
CA THR A 14 26.38 -4.53 0.23
C THR A 14 25.80 -4.09 -1.12
N GLN A 15 25.85 -4.97 -2.12
CA GLN A 15 25.22 -4.74 -3.43
C GLN A 15 23.70 -4.58 -3.32
N LEU A 16 22.99 -5.47 -2.62
CA LEU A 16 21.53 -5.37 -2.44
C LEU A 16 21.11 -4.06 -1.73
N LYS A 17 21.88 -3.62 -0.74
CA LYS A 17 21.63 -2.32 -0.07
C LYS A 17 21.84 -1.16 -1.04
N SER A 18 22.90 -1.20 -1.84
CA SER A 18 23.17 -0.19 -2.87
C SER A 18 22.04 -0.12 -3.91
N LEU A 19 21.60 -1.27 -4.42
CA LEU A 19 20.46 -1.37 -5.34
C LEU A 19 19.18 -0.79 -4.74
N SER A 20 18.92 -1.04 -3.46
CA SER A 20 17.78 -0.45 -2.76
C SER A 20 17.85 1.09 -2.74
N PHE A 21 19.02 1.65 -2.42
CA PHE A 21 19.23 3.10 -2.42
C PHE A 21 19.10 3.70 -3.83
N ALA A 22 19.67 3.04 -4.84
CA ALA A 22 19.55 3.46 -6.23
C ALA A 22 18.08 3.46 -6.69
N ALA A 23 17.30 2.43 -6.34
CA ALA A 23 15.88 2.35 -6.64
C ALA A 23 15.09 3.51 -5.98
N TYR A 24 15.34 3.80 -4.70
CA TYR A 24 14.69 4.93 -4.01
C TYR A 24 15.09 6.30 -4.58
N PHE A 25 16.37 6.47 -4.93
CA PHE A 25 16.85 7.69 -5.56
C PHE A 25 16.18 7.89 -6.92
N LEU A 26 16.15 6.85 -7.76
CA LEU A 26 15.48 6.91 -9.06
C LEU A 26 13.97 7.16 -8.90
N ALA A 27 13.32 6.53 -7.92
CA ALA A 27 11.92 6.81 -7.60
C ALA A 27 11.69 8.29 -7.28
N ALA A 28 12.56 8.90 -6.46
CA ALA A 28 12.46 10.31 -6.13
C ALA A 28 12.68 11.21 -7.36
N VAL A 29 13.63 10.87 -8.23
CA VAL A 29 13.86 11.60 -9.49
C VAL A 29 12.64 11.49 -10.42
N LEU A 30 12.08 10.30 -10.62
CA LEU A 30 10.88 10.12 -11.43
C LEU A 30 9.68 10.88 -10.85
N PHE A 31 9.51 10.86 -9.53
CA PHE A 31 8.49 11.65 -8.85
C PHE A 31 8.68 13.16 -9.10
N LEU A 32 9.90 13.68 -8.97
CA LEU A 32 10.15 15.11 -9.23
C LEU A 32 9.92 15.48 -10.69
N LEU A 33 10.34 14.64 -11.65
CA LEU A 33 10.07 14.84 -13.07
C LEU A 33 8.57 14.81 -13.38
N SER A 34 7.81 13.94 -12.70
CA SER A 34 6.35 13.86 -12.87
C SER A 34 5.63 15.17 -12.57
N LEU A 35 6.19 16.02 -11.70
CA LEU A 35 5.58 17.29 -11.33
C LEU A 35 5.58 18.31 -12.47
N PHE A 36 6.55 18.24 -13.37
CA PHE A 36 6.71 19.20 -14.48
C PHE A 36 6.07 18.73 -15.78
N LEU A 37 5.47 17.54 -15.80
CA LEU A 37 4.86 16.93 -16.97
C LEU A 37 3.33 16.88 -16.83
N PRO A 38 2.58 16.83 -17.94
CA PRO A 38 1.14 16.59 -17.91
C PRO A 38 0.82 15.29 -17.19
N ALA A 39 0.00 15.36 -16.15
CA ALA A 39 -0.55 14.20 -15.44
C ALA A 39 -1.89 13.78 -16.06
N PHE A 40 -2.74 14.74 -16.42
CA PHE A 40 -4.01 14.50 -17.09
C PHE A 40 -4.14 15.39 -18.32
N ILE A 41 -4.67 14.83 -19.39
CA ILE A 41 -4.95 15.51 -20.65
C ILE A 41 -6.45 15.79 -20.68
N THR A 42 -6.83 17.05 -20.82
CA THR A 42 -8.22 17.50 -20.90
C THR A 42 -8.51 18.14 -22.26
N GLN A 43 -9.76 18.55 -22.49
CA GLN A 43 -10.14 19.23 -23.74
C GLN A 43 -9.59 20.67 -23.83
N SER A 44 -9.47 21.36 -22.69
CA SER A 44 -9.08 22.77 -22.67
C SER A 44 -7.59 22.95 -22.40
N GLN A 45 -7.06 22.27 -21.37
CA GLN A 45 -5.71 22.47 -20.89
C GLN A 45 -5.15 21.23 -20.16
N ASP A 46 -3.92 20.88 -20.49
CA ASP A 46 -3.19 19.84 -19.76
C ASP A 46 -2.98 20.22 -18.30
N ILE A 47 -3.26 19.27 -17.41
CA ILE A 47 -3.06 19.44 -15.96
C ILE A 47 -1.70 18.88 -15.60
N LEU A 48 -0.80 19.76 -15.17
CA LEU A 48 0.56 19.42 -14.77
C LEU A 48 0.58 18.72 -13.40
N GLY A 49 1.55 17.82 -13.20
CA GLY A 49 1.65 17.01 -11.99
C GLY A 49 1.80 17.82 -10.70
N TYR A 50 2.49 18.97 -10.72
CA TYR A 50 2.59 19.85 -9.55
C TYR A 50 1.23 20.40 -9.12
N TRP A 51 0.33 20.64 -10.07
CA TRP A 51 -1.02 21.14 -9.78
C TRP A 51 -1.85 20.06 -9.11
N VAL A 52 -1.80 18.83 -9.65
CA VAL A 52 -2.36 17.65 -8.99
C VAL A 52 -1.81 17.57 -7.57
N LEU A 53 -0.49 17.75 -7.40
CA LEU A 53 0.14 17.66 -6.09
C LEU A 53 -0.42 18.69 -5.10
N ALA A 54 -0.57 19.94 -5.56
CA ALA A 54 -1.09 21.05 -4.76
C ALA A 54 -2.57 20.88 -4.39
N MET A 55 -3.37 20.29 -5.28
CA MET A 55 -4.80 20.05 -5.05
C MET A 55 -5.09 18.79 -4.25
N GLY A 56 -4.07 18.00 -3.97
CA GLY A 56 -4.22 16.67 -3.43
C GLY A 56 -4.80 16.51 -2.05
N TRP A 57 -4.57 17.50 -1.20
CA TRP A 57 -5.15 17.54 0.14
C TRP A 57 -6.68 17.66 0.09
N LEU A 58 -7.28 18.01 -1.05
CA LEU A 58 -8.73 17.98 -1.22
C LEU A 58 -9.26 16.56 -1.44
N GLY A 59 -8.40 15.61 -1.81
CA GLY A 59 -8.74 14.18 -1.89
C GLY A 59 -9.27 13.60 -0.58
N PHE A 60 -8.85 14.17 0.56
CA PHE A 60 -9.41 13.84 1.88
C PHE A 60 -10.91 14.17 1.98
N ILE A 61 -11.36 15.22 1.30
CA ILE A 61 -12.75 15.71 1.31
C ILE A 61 -13.58 14.97 0.24
N THR A 62 -12.98 14.70 -0.92
CA THR A 62 -13.66 14.08 -2.07
C THR A 62 -13.55 12.55 -2.10
N PHE A 63 -13.04 11.92 -1.03
CA PHE A 63 -12.80 10.48 -0.92
C PHE A 63 -11.94 9.90 -2.06
N GLN A 64 -10.95 10.67 -2.53
CA GLN A 64 -9.97 10.21 -3.50
C GLN A 64 -8.75 9.65 -2.76
N PHE A 65 -8.68 8.32 -2.62
CA PHE A 65 -7.66 7.68 -1.80
C PHE A 65 -6.29 7.61 -2.47
N ALA A 66 -6.18 7.76 -3.80
CA ALA A 66 -4.89 7.78 -4.53
C ALA A 66 -3.82 8.68 -3.88
N TRP A 67 -4.26 9.71 -3.17
CA TRP A 67 -3.45 10.63 -2.39
C TRP A 67 -2.67 10.01 -1.22
N TYR A 68 -3.19 8.95 -0.63
CA TYR A 68 -2.51 8.23 0.45
C TYR A 68 -1.31 7.42 -0.04
N ALA A 69 -1.15 7.20 -1.35
CA ALA A 69 -0.01 6.48 -1.90
C ALA A 69 1.34 7.13 -1.54
N LEU A 70 1.41 8.46 -1.56
CA LEU A 70 2.64 9.19 -1.25
C LEU A 70 3.06 9.06 0.24
N PRO A 71 2.19 9.35 1.24
CA PRO A 71 2.50 9.05 2.64
C PRO A 71 2.87 7.58 2.88
N LEU A 72 2.14 6.63 2.29
CA LEU A 72 2.42 5.21 2.43
C LEU A 72 3.82 4.84 1.91
N ALA A 73 4.20 5.36 0.74
CA ALA A 73 5.53 5.15 0.17
C ALA A 73 6.64 5.74 1.05
N ILE A 74 6.45 6.93 1.61
CA ILE A 74 7.42 7.56 2.53
C ILE A 74 7.59 6.70 3.79
N ILE A 75 6.49 6.22 4.40
CA ILE A 75 6.53 5.35 5.58
C ILE A 75 7.21 4.02 5.22
N ALA A 76 6.93 3.45 4.05
CA ALA A 76 7.58 2.23 3.56
C ALA A 76 9.11 2.40 3.50
N ILE A 77 9.61 3.47 2.87
CA ILE A 77 11.06 3.78 2.81
C ILE A 77 11.63 3.95 4.22
N ARG A 78 10.94 4.67 5.10
CA ARG A 78 11.41 4.94 6.47
C ARG A 78 11.56 3.68 7.31
N VAL A 79 10.61 2.74 7.17
CA VAL A 79 10.54 1.51 7.96
C VAL A 79 11.34 0.36 7.32
N SER A 80 11.73 0.46 6.05
CA SER A 80 12.42 -0.61 5.32
C SER A 80 13.74 -1.07 5.92
N SER A 81 14.37 -0.23 6.76
CA SER A 81 15.60 -0.57 7.48
C SER A 81 15.38 -1.45 8.71
N ARG A 82 14.19 -1.38 9.34
CA ARG A 82 13.89 -2.05 10.62
C ARG A 82 12.91 -3.21 10.46
N LYS A 83 11.88 -3.04 9.62
CA LYS A 83 10.81 -4.03 9.40
C LYS A 83 10.54 -4.15 7.89
N PRO A 84 11.44 -4.78 7.12
CA PRO A 84 11.35 -4.80 5.66
C PRO A 84 10.10 -5.51 5.14
N GLN A 85 9.57 -6.50 5.86
CA GLN A 85 8.31 -7.18 5.51
C GLN A 85 7.12 -6.20 5.56
N PHE A 86 7.03 -5.41 6.63
CA PHE A 86 5.98 -4.40 6.77
C PHE A 86 6.16 -3.25 5.78
N ALA A 87 7.40 -2.84 5.50
CA ALA A 87 7.70 -1.85 4.48
C ALA A 87 7.25 -2.30 3.08
N LEU A 88 7.49 -3.56 2.71
CA LEU A 88 7.02 -4.11 1.44
C LEU A 88 5.49 -4.12 1.36
N LEU A 89 4.80 -4.51 2.43
CA LEU A 89 3.34 -4.47 2.50
C LEU A 89 2.81 -3.04 2.27
N LEU A 90 3.40 -2.04 2.93
CA LEU A 90 3.05 -0.63 2.75
C LEU A 90 3.32 -0.14 1.33
N ALA A 91 4.43 -0.54 0.72
CA ALA A 91 4.77 -0.16 -0.66
C ALA A 91 3.79 -0.78 -1.68
N VAL A 92 3.42 -2.05 -1.50
CA VAL A 92 2.38 -2.68 -2.32
C VAL A 92 1.03 -2.00 -2.14
N PHE A 93 0.67 -1.66 -0.90
CA PHE A 93 -0.57 -0.93 -0.62
C PHE A 93 -0.57 0.46 -1.26
N ALA A 94 0.58 1.15 -1.28
CA ALA A 94 0.74 2.42 -1.99
C ALA A 94 0.45 2.27 -3.50
N ILE A 95 0.91 1.20 -4.15
CA ILE A 95 0.62 0.92 -5.57
C ILE A 95 -0.88 0.67 -5.79
N LEU A 96 -1.51 -0.15 -4.93
CA LEU A 96 -2.94 -0.44 -5.03
C LEU A 96 -3.77 0.83 -4.88
N VAL A 97 -3.43 1.67 -3.90
CA VAL A 97 -4.07 2.95 -3.67
C VAL A 97 -3.84 3.91 -4.84
N ALA A 98 -2.61 4.03 -5.34
CA ALA A 98 -2.31 4.84 -6.52
C ALA A 98 -3.09 4.39 -7.76
N SER A 99 -3.43 3.11 -7.85
CA SER A 99 -4.17 2.55 -8.99
C SER A 99 -5.60 3.06 -9.09
N GLU A 100 -6.16 3.58 -8.00
CA GLU A 100 -7.47 4.26 -8.02
C GLU A 100 -7.47 5.46 -8.97
N ALA A 101 -6.33 6.14 -9.15
CA ALA A 101 -6.25 7.31 -10.01
C ALA A 101 -6.50 7.01 -11.50
N PHE A 102 -6.36 5.76 -11.94
CA PHE A 102 -6.77 5.34 -13.29
C PHE A 102 -8.29 5.38 -13.50
N LEU A 103 -9.08 5.43 -12.42
CA LEU A 103 -10.53 5.47 -12.47
C LEU A 103 -11.08 6.91 -12.54
N PHE A 104 -10.21 7.92 -12.51
CA PHE A 104 -10.62 9.32 -12.54
C PHE A 104 -11.09 9.72 -13.93
N LYS A 105 -12.37 10.10 -14.03
CA LYS A 105 -13.00 10.58 -15.29
C LYS A 105 -13.21 12.10 -15.31
N LYS A 106 -13.18 12.75 -14.15
CA LYS A 106 -13.48 14.16 -13.99
C LYS A 106 -12.48 14.82 -13.08
N VAL A 107 -12.09 16.03 -13.44
CA VAL A 107 -11.23 16.87 -12.62
C VAL A 107 -12.09 17.43 -11.49
N PRO A 108 -11.71 17.23 -10.21
CA PRO A 108 -12.42 17.90 -9.13
C PRO A 108 -12.32 19.43 -9.32
N PHE A 109 -13.40 20.15 -9.05
CA PHE A 109 -13.56 21.62 -9.16
C PHE A 109 -13.93 22.21 -10.52
N ASP A 110 -13.80 21.48 -11.62
CA ASP A 110 -14.39 21.88 -12.89
C ASP A 110 -15.32 20.79 -13.41
N SER A 111 -16.63 21.00 -13.23
CA SER A 111 -17.65 20.04 -13.68
C SER A 111 -17.73 19.90 -15.20
N SER A 112 -17.11 20.83 -15.95
CA SER A 112 -17.13 20.84 -17.41
C SER A 112 -15.90 20.18 -18.04
N GLU A 113 -14.82 19.96 -17.28
CA GLU A 113 -13.60 19.35 -17.80
C GLU A 113 -13.53 17.84 -17.55
N GLU A 114 -13.68 17.09 -18.64
CA GLU A 114 -13.49 15.64 -18.65
C GLU A 114 -12.03 15.29 -18.91
N VAL A 115 -11.54 14.28 -18.18
CA VAL A 115 -10.22 13.70 -18.41
C VAL A 115 -10.31 12.81 -19.64
N ILE A 116 -9.63 13.19 -20.72
CA ILE A 116 -9.60 12.43 -21.97
C ILE A 116 -8.59 11.28 -21.85
N ASP A 117 -7.41 11.59 -21.30
CA ASP A 117 -6.30 10.64 -21.20
C ASP A 117 -5.37 10.98 -20.03
N VAL A 118 -4.50 10.04 -19.67
CA VAL A 118 -3.44 10.20 -18.68
C VAL A 118 -2.12 10.58 -19.36
N GLY A 119 -1.48 11.62 -18.86
CA GLY A 119 -0.24 12.14 -19.42
C GLY A 119 1.02 11.40 -18.92
N LEU A 120 2.17 11.73 -19.49
CA LEU A 120 3.46 11.13 -19.13
C LEU A 120 3.81 11.31 -17.64
N GLY A 121 3.46 12.46 -17.06
CA GLY A 121 3.69 12.74 -15.64
C GLY A 121 3.00 11.72 -14.74
N PHE A 122 1.79 11.30 -15.09
CA PHE A 122 1.06 10.28 -14.33
C PHE A 122 1.80 8.94 -14.31
N TYR A 123 2.31 8.49 -15.46
CA TYR A 123 3.08 7.25 -15.53
C TYR A 123 4.39 7.33 -14.74
N LEU A 124 5.10 8.45 -14.78
CA LEU A 124 6.33 8.62 -13.98
C LEU A 124 6.04 8.62 -12.47
N TRP A 125 4.95 9.28 -12.06
CA TRP A 125 4.46 9.25 -10.68
C TRP A 125 4.13 7.81 -10.24
N TYR A 126 3.37 7.06 -11.05
CA TYR A 126 3.01 5.68 -10.73
C TYR A 126 4.23 4.75 -10.68
N MET A 127 5.16 4.88 -11.65
CA MET A 127 6.41 4.12 -11.69
C MET A 127 7.30 4.40 -10.48
N SER A 128 7.22 5.59 -9.89
CA SER A 128 7.95 5.89 -8.65
C SER A 128 7.55 4.94 -7.51
N PHE A 129 6.27 4.58 -7.37
CA PHE A 129 5.82 3.64 -6.34
C PHE A 129 6.27 2.22 -6.62
N ILE A 130 6.30 1.81 -7.89
CA ILE A 130 6.84 0.51 -8.30
C ILE A 130 8.33 0.42 -7.92
N LEU A 131 9.10 1.48 -8.15
CA LEU A 131 10.51 1.54 -7.76
C LEU A 131 10.68 1.54 -6.23
N VAL A 132 9.80 2.19 -5.48
CA VAL A 132 9.80 2.09 -4.01
C VAL A 132 9.55 0.65 -3.58
N ALA A 133 8.56 -0.05 -4.14
CA ALA A 133 8.32 -1.46 -3.86
C ALA A 133 9.55 -2.32 -4.21
N GLY A 134 10.16 -2.11 -5.38
CA GLY A 134 11.42 -2.78 -5.76
C GLY A 134 12.57 -2.54 -4.77
N GLY A 135 12.75 -1.29 -4.33
CA GLY A 135 13.74 -0.94 -3.31
C GLY A 135 13.47 -1.61 -1.96
N THR A 136 12.20 -1.71 -1.54
CA THR A 136 11.83 -2.43 -0.32
C THR A 136 12.04 -3.94 -0.44
N LEU A 137 11.84 -4.51 -1.63
CA LEU A 137 12.10 -5.92 -1.92
C LEU A 137 13.59 -6.25 -1.81
N PHE A 138 14.47 -5.40 -2.37
CA PHE A 138 15.91 -5.56 -2.21
C PHE A 138 16.35 -5.46 -0.73
N ARG A 139 15.71 -4.57 0.06
CA ARG A 139 15.93 -4.51 1.51
C ARG A 139 15.49 -5.77 2.24
N LEU A 140 14.36 -6.34 1.85
CA LEU A 140 13.87 -7.59 2.42
C LEU A 140 14.80 -8.77 2.10
N ALA A 141 15.29 -8.87 0.87
CA ALA A 141 16.26 -9.89 0.47
C ALA A 141 17.57 -9.77 1.28
N ALA A 142 18.08 -8.55 1.45
CA ALA A 142 19.28 -8.29 2.26
C ALA A 142 19.09 -8.57 3.77
N TRP A 143 17.85 -8.50 4.26
CA TRP A 143 17.51 -8.85 5.64
C TRP A 143 17.42 -10.37 5.84
N GLY A 144 16.75 -11.08 4.92
CA GLY A 144 16.62 -12.54 4.98
C GLY A 144 17.97 -13.24 5.04
N SER A 145 18.92 -12.80 4.20
CA SER A 145 20.30 -13.31 4.20
C SER A 145 21.04 -13.07 5.52
N HIS A 146 20.71 -12.02 6.26
CA HIS A 146 21.29 -11.74 7.58
C HIS A 146 20.74 -12.66 8.66
N VAL A 147 19.42 -12.87 8.68
CA VAL A 147 18.76 -13.75 9.67
C VAL A 147 19.25 -15.19 9.54
N GLU A 148 19.39 -15.71 8.31
CA GLU A 148 19.89 -17.06 8.09
C GLU A 148 21.28 -17.30 8.70
N GLU A 149 22.19 -16.32 8.58
CA GLU A 149 23.54 -16.45 9.12
C GLU A 149 23.56 -16.37 10.65
N VAL A 150 22.79 -15.46 11.25
CA VAL A 150 22.66 -15.39 12.72
C VAL A 150 22.14 -16.71 13.27
N VAL A 151 21.15 -17.32 12.61
CA VAL A 151 20.60 -18.62 12.99
C VAL A 151 21.64 -19.74 12.83
N LYS A 152 22.41 -19.76 11.74
CA LYS A 152 23.48 -20.77 11.54
C LYS A 152 24.57 -20.67 12.59
N GLU A 153 25.03 -19.46 12.92
CA GLU A 153 26.03 -19.23 13.96
C GLU A 153 25.49 -19.58 15.35
N GLU A 154 24.25 -19.22 15.68
CA GLU A 154 23.61 -19.62 16.94
C GLU A 154 23.50 -21.16 17.04
N ILE A 155 23.11 -21.84 15.95
CA ILE A 155 23.02 -23.31 15.91
C ILE A 155 24.40 -23.96 16.13
N LYS A 156 25.45 -23.41 15.53
CA LYS A 156 26.81 -23.92 15.64
C LYS A 156 27.44 -23.67 17.01
N ALA A 157 27.09 -22.56 17.66
CA ALA A 157 27.57 -22.21 19.00
C ALA A 157 26.91 -23.05 20.12
N LEU A 158 25.83 -23.78 19.83
CA LEU A 158 25.20 -24.65 20.81
C LEU A 158 26.06 -25.90 21.06
N PRO A 159 26.38 -26.23 22.33
CA PRO A 159 27.10 -27.47 22.66
C PRO A 159 26.32 -28.69 22.15
N SER A 160 27.04 -29.69 21.64
CA SER A 160 26.49 -30.85 20.92
C SER A 160 25.38 -31.60 21.67
N GLU A 161 25.42 -31.62 23.00
CA GLU A 161 24.36 -32.19 23.85
C GLU A 161 23.01 -31.47 23.73
N ARG A 162 23.00 -30.14 23.54
CA ARG A 162 21.76 -29.37 23.41
C ARG A 162 21.17 -29.43 22.00
N VAL A 163 21.96 -29.76 20.99
CA VAL A 163 21.47 -29.94 19.61
C VAL A 163 20.52 -31.13 19.53
N ILE A 164 20.80 -32.21 20.27
CA ILE A 164 19.95 -33.41 20.37
C ILE A 164 18.61 -33.05 21.04
N LEU A 165 18.62 -32.32 22.16
CA LEU A 165 17.41 -31.91 22.89
C LEU A 165 16.56 -30.86 22.15
N ARG A 166 17.16 -29.98 21.31
CA ARG A 166 16.40 -29.00 20.49
C ARG A 166 15.75 -29.65 19.27
N LYS A 167 16.37 -30.68 18.67
CA LYS A 167 15.78 -31.47 17.57
C LYS A 167 14.50 -32.17 18.05
N GLU A 168 14.52 -32.78 19.24
CA GLU A 168 13.34 -33.42 19.82
C GLU A 168 12.21 -32.43 20.18
N ARG A 169 12.54 -31.23 20.67
CA ARG A 169 11.52 -30.22 21.02
C ARG A 169 10.87 -29.56 19.80
N LYS A 170 11.58 -29.38 18.68
CA LYS A 170 10.96 -28.88 17.43
C LYS A 170 10.06 -29.93 16.77
N VAL A 171 10.42 -31.22 16.82
CA VAL A 171 9.55 -32.31 16.34
C VAL A 171 8.26 -32.38 17.16
N LYS A 172 8.33 -32.32 18.50
CA LYS A 172 7.12 -32.26 19.34
C LYS A 172 6.26 -31.01 19.10
N ARG A 173 6.85 -29.84 18.86
CA ARG A 173 6.07 -28.60 18.61
C ARG A 173 5.42 -28.54 17.22
N VAL A 174 5.91 -29.30 16.24
CA VAL A 174 5.31 -29.39 14.89
C VAL A 174 4.24 -30.48 14.82
N ILE A 175 4.34 -31.55 15.64
CA ILE A 175 3.36 -32.66 15.63
C ILE A 175 2.14 -32.39 16.53
N ILE A 176 2.25 -31.52 17.55
CA ILE A 176 1.19 -31.38 18.56
C ILE A 176 0.06 -30.37 18.23
N PRO A 177 0.15 -29.36 17.35
CA PRO A 177 -0.97 -28.44 17.14
C PRO A 177 -2.01 -28.90 16.09
N ILE A 178 -2.02 -30.18 15.69
CA ILE A 178 -3.06 -30.73 14.80
C ILE A 178 -4.09 -31.56 15.59
N ALA A 179 -3.74 -32.13 16.75
CA ALA A 179 -4.68 -32.94 17.55
C ALA A 179 -5.54 -32.13 18.54
N ALA A 180 -5.22 -30.87 18.81
CA ALA A 180 -5.87 -30.09 19.88
C ALA A 180 -6.90 -29.05 19.40
N THR A 181 -7.09 -28.85 18.10
CA THR A 181 -8.01 -27.82 17.58
C THR A 181 -9.34 -28.38 17.08
N GLN A 182 -9.56 -29.69 17.15
CA GLN A 182 -10.82 -30.35 16.79
C GLN A 182 -11.62 -30.77 18.04
N LYS A 183 -11.73 -29.86 18.99
CA LYS A 183 -12.72 -29.91 20.07
C LYS A 183 -13.16 -28.49 20.40
N VAL A 184 -13.62 -27.75 19.38
CA VAL A 184 -14.40 -26.54 19.59
C VAL A 184 -15.86 -26.96 19.58
N ASP A 185 -16.46 -26.75 20.72
CA ASP A 185 -17.80 -27.17 21.10
C ASP A 185 -18.87 -26.69 20.13
N ILE A 186 -19.61 -27.66 19.60
CA ILE A 186 -20.96 -27.47 19.08
C ILE A 186 -21.88 -27.37 20.30
N ALA A 187 -21.88 -26.23 21.00
CA ALA A 187 -22.86 -25.96 22.06
C ALA A 187 -22.86 -24.48 22.47
N SER A 188 -23.56 -23.64 21.70
CA SER A 188 -24.44 -22.60 22.25
C SER A 188 -24.97 -21.74 21.10
N THR A 189 -26.05 -22.19 20.48
CA THR A 189 -26.91 -21.33 19.68
C THR A 189 -27.60 -20.36 20.64
N PRO A 190 -27.36 -19.05 20.58
CA PRO A 190 -28.15 -18.11 21.37
C PRO A 190 -29.60 -18.10 20.87
N PRO A 191 -30.59 -17.96 21.76
CA PRO A 191 -31.99 -17.91 21.39
C PRO A 191 -32.29 -16.69 20.50
N PRO A 192 -33.25 -16.81 19.56
CA PRO A 192 -33.65 -15.72 18.69
C PRO A 192 -34.22 -14.57 19.51
N LEU A 193 -33.70 -13.36 19.25
CA LEU A 193 -34.20 -12.13 19.85
C LEU A 193 -35.63 -11.85 19.36
N PRO A 194 -36.53 -11.35 20.23
CA PRO A 194 -37.89 -10.99 19.86
C PRO A 194 -37.89 -9.83 18.86
N HIS A 195 -38.69 -10.02 17.80
CA HIS A 195 -39.01 -9.01 16.79
C HIS A 195 -39.46 -7.69 17.43
N GLN A 196 -38.62 -6.66 17.35
CA GLN A 196 -39.07 -5.29 17.58
C GLN A 196 -39.76 -4.79 16.32
N SER A 197 -41.10 -4.79 16.37
CA SER A 197 -41.97 -4.04 15.47
C SER A 197 -41.73 -2.54 15.69
N THR A 198 -40.82 -1.94 14.92
CA THR A 198 -40.69 -0.49 14.87
C THR A 198 -41.80 0.07 14.01
N SER A 199 -42.79 0.57 14.72
CA SER A 199 -43.79 1.57 14.35
C SER A 199 -43.41 2.42 13.15
N VAL A 200 -44.30 2.37 12.15
CA VAL A 200 -44.59 3.42 11.18
C VAL A 200 -44.53 4.78 11.88
N LYS A 201 -43.72 5.69 11.34
CA LYS A 201 -43.68 7.09 11.77
C LYS A 201 -43.66 7.98 10.52
N ASP A 202 -44.86 8.44 10.21
CA ASP A 202 -45.22 9.75 9.67
C ASP A 202 -44.33 10.33 8.56
N GLU A 203 -44.79 10.09 7.34
CA GLU A 203 -44.42 10.81 6.12
C GLU A 203 -44.94 12.26 6.19
N PRO A 204 -44.09 13.30 6.05
CA PRO A 204 -44.55 14.68 6.01
C PRO A 204 -45.14 15.04 4.63
N PRO A 205 -46.16 15.91 4.58
CA PRO A 205 -46.91 16.22 3.35
C PRO A 205 -46.07 16.98 2.32
N LEU A 206 -46.26 16.57 1.06
CA LEU A 206 -45.75 17.21 -0.15
C LEU A 206 -46.11 18.70 -0.20
N VAL A 207 -45.09 19.55 -0.22
CA VAL A 207 -45.21 20.98 -0.50
C VAL A 207 -45.32 21.17 -2.03
N PRO A 208 -46.37 21.82 -2.55
CA PRO A 208 -46.47 22.13 -3.97
C PRO A 208 -45.44 23.20 -4.35
N LEU A 209 -44.55 22.86 -5.28
CA LEU A 209 -43.59 23.81 -5.87
C LEU A 209 -44.35 24.85 -6.70
N SER A 210 -44.42 26.06 -6.14
CA SER A 210 -44.91 27.27 -6.80
C SER A 210 -44.10 27.58 -8.06
N GLY A 211 -44.82 27.72 -9.17
CA GLY A 211 -44.26 27.94 -10.51
C GLY A 211 -43.47 29.25 -10.62
N LYS A 212 -42.19 29.14 -10.96
CA LYS A 212 -41.43 30.24 -11.54
C LYS A 212 -41.66 30.27 -13.05
N LYS A 213 -42.28 31.35 -13.51
CA LYS A 213 -42.50 31.71 -14.90
C LYS A 213 -41.15 31.90 -15.62
N PRO A 214 -40.95 31.31 -16.82
CA PRO A 214 -39.72 31.51 -17.58
C PRO A 214 -39.64 32.96 -18.11
N PRO A 215 -38.43 33.54 -18.21
CA PRO A 215 -38.22 34.86 -18.79
C PRO A 215 -38.47 34.85 -20.31
N PRO A 216 -38.95 35.98 -20.88
CA PRO A 216 -39.14 36.10 -22.32
C PRO A 216 -37.80 36.09 -23.07
N LEU A 217 -37.79 35.44 -24.23
CA LEU A 217 -36.67 35.41 -25.16
C LEU A 217 -36.46 36.80 -25.78
N PRO A 218 -35.20 37.23 -26.00
CA PRO A 218 -34.91 38.45 -26.75
C PRO A 218 -35.22 38.24 -28.23
N GLY A 219 -35.94 39.20 -28.81
CA GLY A 219 -36.14 39.35 -30.26
C GLY A 219 -35.07 40.21 -30.91
#